data_AF-Q39TE4-F1
#
_entry.id   AF-Q39TE4-F1
#
_cell.length_a   1.000
_cell.length_b   1.000
_cell.length_c   1.000
_cell.angle_alpha   90.00
_cell.angle_beta   90.00
_cell.angle_gamma   90.00
#
_symmetry.space_group_name_H-M   'P 1'
#
loop_
_entity.id
_entity.type
_entity.pdbx_description
1 polymer ?
#
loop_
_entity_poly.entity_id
_entity_poly.type
_entity_poly.pdbx_seq_one_letter_code
_entity_poly.pdbx_strand_id
1 'polypeptide(L)'
;MCESGLGLIIYGVAILHLTACGCMLIIYRTVDIDGLRGRRYCYKYMGHGLVSARLPITRLRGKAENGGETMYENKDEGVFETVLKKAVKFETDNIHNYLDAMNIVRNEWAKKTLRRVALAKLVHKNRLEKALIKGRLESSALTRPVPTMNLHYVLPKKMLHSDSDAREALAYAIHVEKGAIDFYNHMANESGGAQNDVLFGQLLAEESLHLQILEDLYEEYFLPEN
;
A
#
# COMPACT_ATOMS: atom_id res chain seq x y z
N MET A 1 -31.05 -42.16 -2.52
CA MET A 1 -30.39 -41.49 -3.66
C MET A 1 -30.04 -40.09 -3.21
N CYS A 2 -28.77 -39.70 -3.35
CA CYS A 2 -28.13 -38.53 -2.75
C CYS A 2 -28.63 -37.19 -3.31
N GLU A 3 -28.79 -36.20 -2.44
CA GLU A 3 -28.73 -34.78 -2.78
C GLU A 3 -27.32 -34.25 -2.50
N SER A 4 -26.67 -33.73 -3.54
CA SER A 4 -25.50 -32.85 -3.52
C SER A 4 -25.95 -31.43 -3.12
N GLY A 5 -25.29 -30.64 -2.27
CA GLY A 5 -23.87 -30.54 -1.95
C GLY A 5 -23.39 -29.13 -2.30
N LEU A 6 -23.58 -28.15 -1.41
CA LEU A 6 -22.94 -26.83 -1.46
C LEU A 6 -21.94 -26.75 -0.30
N GLY A 7 -20.68 -27.06 -0.59
CA GLY A 7 -19.56 -26.90 0.33
C GLY A 7 -18.97 -25.50 0.22
N LEU A 8 -19.03 -24.73 1.31
CA LEU A 8 -18.33 -23.46 1.48
C LEU A 8 -16.92 -23.75 2.02
N ILE A 9 -15.88 -23.43 1.25
CA ILE A 9 -14.48 -23.62 1.66
C ILE A 9 -14.02 -22.38 2.43
N ILE A 10 -13.73 -22.54 3.72
CA ILE A 10 -13.10 -21.51 4.57
C ILE A 10 -11.58 -21.73 4.56
N TYR A 11 -10.82 -20.76 4.05
CA TYR A 11 -9.36 -20.74 4.20
C TYR A 11 -8.99 -20.04 5.51
N GLY A 12 -8.55 -20.80 6.52
CA GLY A 12 -7.98 -20.30 7.77
C GLY A 12 -6.46 -20.48 7.80
N VAL A 13 -5.74 -19.44 8.21
CA VAL A 13 -4.27 -19.47 8.40
C VAL A 13 -3.96 -20.16 9.74
N ALA A 14 -3.16 -21.24 9.70
CA ALA A 14 -2.66 -21.91 10.89
C ALA A 14 -1.31 -21.31 11.30
N ILE A 15 -1.20 -20.80 12.53
CA ILE A 15 0.08 -20.42 13.14
C ILE A 15 0.51 -21.56 14.06
N LEU A 16 1.60 -22.25 13.72
CA LEU A 16 2.20 -23.27 14.57
C LEU A 16 3.14 -22.60 15.59
N HIS A 17 2.85 -22.75 16.88
CA HIS A 17 3.82 -22.53 17.94
C HIS A 17 4.22 -23.89 18.53
N LEU A 18 5.50 -24.27 18.38
CA LEU A 18 6.09 -25.36 19.15
C LEU A 18 6.38 -24.84 20.57
N THR A 19 5.79 -25.48 21.57
CA THR A 19 6.22 -25.30 22.97
C THR A 19 7.16 -26.44 23.36
N ALA A 20 8.11 -26.17 24.26
CA ALA A 20 9.20 -27.07 24.67
C ALA A 20 8.78 -28.39 25.36
N CYS A 21 7.48 -28.71 25.40
CA CYS A 21 6.94 -29.94 26.00
C CYS A 21 6.33 -30.91 24.97
N GLY A 22 6.61 -30.74 23.67
CA GLY A 22 6.19 -31.68 22.61
C GLY A 22 4.68 -31.75 22.36
N CYS A 23 3.88 -30.89 22.98
CA CYS A 23 2.44 -30.80 22.73
C CYS A 23 2.15 -29.76 21.63
N MET A 24 1.65 -30.23 20.50
CA MET A 24 1.20 -29.38 19.40
C MET A 24 -0.11 -28.70 19.78
N LEU A 25 -0.05 -27.40 20.07
CA LEU A 25 -1.23 -26.59 20.35
C LEU A 25 -1.66 -25.90 19.05
N ILE A 26 -2.73 -26.39 18.43
CA ILE A 26 -3.36 -25.71 17.28
C ILE A 26 -4.40 -24.73 17.84
N ILE A 27 -4.12 -23.44 17.75
CA ILE A 27 -5.08 -22.38 18.09
C ILE A 27 -5.80 -21.99 16.80
N TYR A 28 -7.08 -22.32 16.70
CA TYR A 28 -7.93 -21.79 15.64
C TYR A 28 -8.46 -20.42 16.08
N ARG A 29 -8.16 -19.38 15.29
CA ARG A 29 -8.82 -18.07 15.43
C ARG A 29 -10.05 -18.09 14.53
N THR A 30 -11.24 -18.15 15.11
CA THR A 30 -12.49 -17.97 14.35
C THR A 30 -12.65 -16.50 14.03
N VAL A 31 -12.79 -16.15 12.74
CA VAL A 31 -13.27 -14.83 12.32
C VAL A 31 -14.79 -14.87 12.44
N ASP A 32 -15.33 -14.03 13.30
CA ASP A 32 -16.77 -13.89 13.54
C ASP A 32 -17.36 -13.10 12.36
N ILE A 33 -18.09 -13.77 11.48
CA ILE A 33 -18.95 -13.13 10.49
C ILE A 33 -20.37 -13.37 11.00
N ASP A 34 -21.05 -12.28 11.32
CA ASP A 34 -22.45 -12.20 11.76
C ASP A 34 -22.73 -12.45 13.26
N GLY A 35 -22.39 -11.46 14.09
CA GLY A 35 -23.36 -10.78 14.96
C GLY A 35 -24.25 -11.58 15.92
N LEU A 36 -23.91 -12.81 16.32
CA LEU A 36 -24.73 -13.61 17.24
C LEU A 36 -23.93 -14.14 18.44
N ARG A 37 -24.22 -13.54 19.60
CA ARG A 37 -23.94 -13.93 20.99
C ARG A 37 -23.08 -15.19 21.19
N GLY A 38 -21.88 -14.94 21.72
CA GLY A 38 -20.83 -15.91 21.95
C GLY A 38 -21.21 -17.15 22.75
N ARG A 39 -20.81 -18.30 22.20
CA ARG A 39 -20.43 -19.49 22.96
C ARG A 39 -19.08 -19.98 22.43
N ARG A 40 -18.05 -19.92 23.27
CA ARG A 40 -16.73 -20.48 22.95
C ARG A 40 -16.74 -21.98 23.29
N TYR A 41 -16.37 -22.81 22.33
CA TYR A 41 -16.14 -24.24 22.54
C TYR A 41 -14.65 -24.52 22.39
N CYS A 42 -14.03 -25.13 23.41
CA CYS A 42 -12.68 -25.68 23.29
C CYS A 42 -12.77 -27.17 22.99
N TYR A 43 -12.13 -27.62 21.91
CA TYR A 43 -11.93 -29.03 21.62
C TYR A 43 -10.46 -29.39 21.85
N LYS A 44 -10.21 -30.45 22.63
CA LYS A 44 -8.88 -31.01 22.85
C LYS A 44 -8.79 -32.30 22.04
N TYR A 45 -7.95 -32.32 21.00
CA TYR A 45 -7.62 -33.54 20.27
C TYR A 45 -6.50 -34.27 21.01
N MET A 46 -6.76 -35.50 21.45
CA MET A 46 -5.72 -36.46 21.80
C MET A 46 -5.87 -37.65 20.85
N GLY A 47 -4.76 -38.06 20.23
CA GLY A 47 -4.74 -39.13 19.24
C GLY A 47 -5.35 -40.41 19.80
N HIS A 48 -6.25 -41.00 19.01
CA HIS A 48 -7.09 -42.18 19.27
C HIS A 48 -8.35 -41.93 20.12
N GLY A 49 -9.46 -41.63 19.43
CA GLY A 49 -10.84 -41.72 19.95
C GLY A 49 -11.48 -40.38 20.36
N LEU A 50 -12.59 -40.03 19.71
CA LEU A 50 -13.46 -38.89 20.09
C LEU A 50 -14.19 -39.22 21.40
N VAL A 51 -13.77 -38.62 22.51
CA VAL A 51 -14.53 -38.65 23.78
C VAL A 51 -14.92 -37.21 24.14
N SER A 52 -16.22 -36.92 24.10
CA SER A 52 -16.79 -35.66 24.58
C SER A 52 -16.77 -35.64 26.10
N ALA A 53 -16.02 -34.73 26.71
CA ALA A 53 -16.07 -34.49 28.15
C ALA A 53 -16.66 -33.10 28.41
N ARG A 54 -17.81 -33.04 29.09
CA ARG A 54 -18.35 -31.82 29.72
C ARG A 54 -17.57 -31.56 30.99
N LEU A 55 -16.75 -30.51 31.02
CA LEU A 55 -16.23 -29.96 32.28
C LEU A 55 -17.14 -28.82 32.77
N PRO A 56 -17.47 -28.78 34.08
CA PRO A 56 -18.29 -27.71 34.64
C PRO A 56 -17.51 -26.39 34.72
N ILE A 57 -18.16 -25.30 34.33
CA ILE A 57 -17.65 -23.93 34.44
C ILE A 57 -17.73 -23.52 35.91
N THR A 58 -16.63 -23.63 36.66
CA THR A 58 -16.50 -22.98 37.97
C THR A 58 -16.15 -21.51 37.79
N ARG A 59 -17.20 -20.69 37.84
CA ARG A 59 -17.29 -19.37 38.50
C ARG A 59 -15.94 -18.67 38.82
N LEU A 60 -15.36 -17.95 37.86
CA LEU A 60 -14.48 -16.82 38.17
C LEU A 60 -15.33 -15.55 38.25
N ARG A 61 -15.85 -15.31 39.45
CA ARG A 61 -16.51 -14.06 39.86
C ARG A 61 -15.41 -13.05 40.17
N GLY A 62 -14.91 -12.36 39.16
CA GLY A 62 -14.11 -11.15 39.30
C GLY A 62 -15.04 -9.93 39.33
N LYS A 63 -14.82 -9.04 40.30
CA LYS A 63 -15.67 -7.89 40.63
C LYS A 63 -15.86 -6.94 39.44
N ALA A 64 -17.08 -6.43 39.31
CA ALA A 64 -17.33 -5.18 38.61
C ALA A 64 -16.69 -4.05 39.41
N GLU A 65 -15.63 -3.47 38.88
CA GLU A 65 -15.05 -2.22 39.34
C GLU A 65 -15.28 -1.16 38.25
N ASN A 66 -15.73 0.00 38.72
CA ASN A 66 -16.12 1.16 37.93
C ASN A 66 -14.95 1.75 37.15
N GLY A 67 -15.28 2.35 36.00
CA GLY A 67 -14.61 3.56 35.51
C GLY A 67 -13.38 3.34 34.62
N GLY A 68 -13.51 3.79 33.37
CA GLY A 68 -12.40 4.01 32.46
C GLY A 68 -12.48 3.15 31.20
N GLU A 69 -13.32 3.54 30.25
CA GLU A 69 -12.99 3.31 28.83
C GLU A 69 -11.65 4.00 28.58
N THR A 70 -10.57 3.23 28.72
CA THR A 70 -9.30 3.62 28.13
C THR A 70 -9.49 3.41 26.63
N MET A 71 -9.77 4.50 25.93
CA MET A 71 -9.50 4.59 24.51
C MET A 71 -8.01 4.29 24.34
N TYR A 72 -7.68 3.03 24.11
CA TYR A 72 -6.46 2.65 23.43
C TYR A 72 -6.65 3.12 21.99
N GLU A 73 -6.44 4.43 21.78
CA GLU A 73 -6.21 4.98 20.46
C GLU A 73 -5.06 4.16 19.88
N ASN A 74 -5.38 3.32 18.88
CA ASN A 74 -4.40 2.47 18.22
C ASN A 74 -3.34 3.41 17.62
N LYS A 75 -2.22 3.56 18.33
CA LYS A 75 -1.13 4.45 17.95
C LYS A 75 -0.67 4.20 16.51
N ASP A 76 -0.79 2.96 16.03
CA ASP A 76 -0.44 2.54 14.68
C ASP A 76 -1.47 3.00 13.62
N GLU A 77 -2.76 3.10 13.97
CA GLU A 77 -3.83 3.54 13.06
C GLU A 77 -3.74 5.05 12.79
N GLY A 78 -3.43 5.85 13.83
CA GLY A 78 -3.20 7.29 13.68
C GLY A 78 -1.93 7.62 12.87
N VAL A 79 -0.89 6.78 12.96
CA VAL A 79 0.33 6.92 12.15
C VAL A 79 0.03 6.58 10.69
N PHE A 80 -0.66 5.47 10.41
CA PHE A 80 -1.06 5.08 9.05
C PHE A 80 -1.88 6.16 8.34
N GLU A 81 -2.91 6.70 9.01
CA GLU A 81 -3.76 7.76 8.45
C GLU A 81 -2.95 9.04 8.17
N THR A 82 -2.11 9.47 9.11
CA THR A 82 -1.26 10.66 8.96
C THR A 82 -0.31 10.53 7.77
N VAL A 83 0.31 9.36 7.65
CA VAL A 83 1.24 9.00 6.59
C VAL A 83 0.54 8.98 5.22
N LEU A 84 -0.65 8.41 5.12
CA LEU A 84 -1.46 8.44 3.91
C LEU A 84 -1.88 9.86 3.51
N LYS A 85 -2.31 10.69 4.47
CA LYS A 85 -2.67 12.10 4.19
C LYS A 85 -1.49 12.88 3.61
N LYS A 86 -0.27 12.63 4.10
CA LYS A 86 0.95 13.23 3.53
C LYS A 86 1.16 12.79 2.08
N ALA A 87 0.99 11.50 1.78
CA ALA A 87 1.11 10.99 0.41
C ALA A 87 0.03 11.56 -0.52
N VAL A 88 -1.23 11.65 -0.07
CA VAL A 88 -2.32 12.29 -0.85
C VAL A 88 -2.00 13.74 -1.17
N LYS A 89 -1.49 14.49 -0.19
CA LYS A 89 -1.06 15.87 -0.40
C LYS A 89 0.07 15.93 -1.43
N PHE A 90 1.08 15.08 -1.29
CA PHE A 90 2.19 15.02 -2.23
C PHE A 90 1.73 14.77 -3.67
N GLU A 91 0.85 13.80 -3.90
CA GLU A 91 0.28 13.54 -5.23
C GLU A 91 -0.53 14.73 -5.76
N THR A 92 -1.31 15.38 -4.89
CA THR A 92 -2.10 16.57 -5.24
C THR A 92 -1.19 17.71 -5.70
N ASP A 93 -0.11 17.97 -4.97
CA ASP A 93 0.87 19.01 -5.31
C ASP A 93 1.56 18.69 -6.65
N ASN A 94 1.90 17.42 -6.91
CA ASN A 94 2.48 16.99 -8.20
C ASN A 94 1.50 17.15 -9.37
N ILE A 95 0.23 16.82 -9.18
CA ILE A 95 -0.81 17.04 -10.20
C ILE A 95 -0.92 18.53 -10.53
N HIS A 96 -0.93 19.41 -9.53
CA HIS A 96 -0.96 20.86 -9.75
C HIS A 96 0.27 21.34 -10.53
N ASN A 97 1.47 20.89 -10.17
CA ASN A 97 2.70 21.22 -10.92
C ASN A 97 2.57 20.89 -12.42
N TYR A 98 2.01 19.72 -12.76
CA TYR A 98 1.78 19.34 -14.14
C TYR A 98 0.67 20.14 -14.83
N LEU A 99 -0.42 20.47 -14.13
CA LEU A 99 -1.49 21.32 -14.66
C LEU A 99 -0.96 22.73 -14.97
N ASP A 100 -0.20 23.30 -14.06
CA ASP A 100 0.42 24.62 -14.24
C ASP A 100 1.41 24.61 -15.42
N ALA A 101 2.24 23.56 -15.52
CA ALA A 101 3.14 23.36 -16.65
C ALA A 101 2.39 23.28 -17.99
N MET A 102 1.26 22.55 -18.06
CA MET A 102 0.44 22.46 -19.28
C MET A 102 -0.23 23.77 -19.66
N ASN A 103 -0.53 24.64 -18.70
CA ASN A 103 -1.07 25.98 -18.94
C ASN A 103 -0.02 26.95 -19.50
N ILE A 104 1.26 26.70 -19.21
CA ILE A 104 2.37 27.54 -19.66
C ILE A 104 2.83 27.11 -21.06
N VAL A 105 3.14 25.83 -21.25
CA VAL A 105 3.80 25.33 -22.47
C VAL A 105 2.85 25.36 -23.67
N ARG A 106 3.33 25.83 -24.83
CA ARG A 106 2.54 25.84 -26.08
C ARG A 106 2.67 24.57 -26.90
N ASN A 107 3.79 23.87 -26.79
CA ASN A 107 4.08 22.67 -27.56
C ASN A 107 3.12 21.51 -27.21
N GLU A 108 2.39 20.99 -28.19
CA GLU A 108 1.38 19.95 -27.95
C GLU A 108 1.96 18.59 -27.55
N TRP A 109 3.17 18.25 -28.01
CA TRP A 109 3.85 17.03 -27.60
C TRP A 109 4.29 17.12 -26.15
N ALA A 110 4.87 18.26 -25.74
CA ALA A 110 5.18 18.54 -24.34
C ALA A 110 3.92 18.43 -23.46
N LYS A 111 2.80 19.05 -23.86
CA LYS A 111 1.52 18.91 -23.12
C LYS A 111 1.07 17.45 -23.03
N LYS A 112 1.22 16.66 -24.09
CA LYS A 112 0.84 15.24 -24.08
C LYS A 112 1.67 14.44 -23.08
N THR A 113 2.98 14.69 -23.03
CA THR A 113 3.88 14.09 -22.04
C THR A 113 3.47 14.46 -20.62
N LEU A 114 3.31 15.76 -20.33
CA LEU A 114 2.90 16.24 -19.01
C LEU A 114 1.54 15.68 -18.58
N ARG A 115 0.57 15.63 -19.50
CA ARG A 115 -0.76 15.05 -19.25
C ARG A 115 -0.68 13.58 -18.88
N ARG A 116 0.13 12.80 -19.59
CA ARG A 116 0.28 11.36 -19.30
C ARG A 116 0.78 11.15 -17.88
N VAL A 117 1.76 11.92 -17.44
CA VAL A 117 2.33 11.78 -16.10
C VAL A 117 1.36 12.28 -15.03
N ALA A 118 0.67 13.41 -15.27
CA ALA A 118 -0.38 13.89 -14.36
C ALA A 118 -1.50 12.86 -14.14
N LEU A 119 -1.90 12.12 -15.18
CA LEU A 119 -2.89 11.05 -15.08
C LEU A 119 -2.38 9.88 -14.23
N ALA A 120 -1.10 9.54 -14.29
CA ALA A 120 -0.51 8.52 -13.42
C ALA A 120 -0.58 8.94 -11.94
N LYS A 121 -0.23 10.20 -11.63
CA LYS A 121 -0.37 10.78 -10.28
C LYS A 121 -1.81 10.76 -9.76
N LEU A 122 -2.78 11.03 -10.63
CA LEU A 122 -4.21 10.95 -10.28
C LEU A 122 -4.63 9.52 -9.87
N VAL A 123 -4.08 8.50 -10.53
CA VAL A 123 -4.32 7.09 -10.16
C VAL A 123 -3.75 6.79 -8.77
N HIS A 124 -2.53 7.24 -8.48
CA HIS A 124 -1.92 7.09 -7.15
C HIS A 124 -2.73 7.79 -6.06
N LYS A 125 -3.11 9.05 -6.29
CA LYS A 125 -3.97 9.81 -5.37
C LYS A 125 -5.27 9.08 -5.07
N ASN A 126 -5.96 8.59 -6.10
CA ASN A 126 -7.21 7.86 -5.93
C ASN A 126 -7.04 6.58 -5.10
N ARG A 127 -5.94 5.85 -5.32
CA ARG A 127 -5.62 4.64 -4.56
C ARG A 127 -5.36 4.96 -3.09
N LEU A 128 -4.61 6.03 -2.81
CA LEU A 128 -4.31 6.50 -1.46
C LEU A 128 -5.58 6.96 -0.71
N GLU A 129 -6.47 7.70 -1.37
CA GLU A 129 -7.75 8.13 -0.79
C GLU A 129 -8.68 6.95 -0.50
N LYS A 130 -8.71 5.94 -1.38
CA LYS A 130 -9.43 4.69 -1.11
C LYS A 130 -8.86 3.96 0.11
N ALA A 131 -7.54 3.97 0.28
CA ALA A 131 -6.89 3.34 1.44
C ALA A 131 -7.23 4.05 2.75
N LEU A 132 -7.35 5.39 2.74
CA LEU A 132 -7.83 6.18 3.89
C LEU A 132 -9.24 5.76 4.32
N ILE A 133 -10.14 5.56 3.36
CA ILE A 133 -11.53 5.17 3.64
C ILE A 133 -11.61 3.72 4.14
N LYS A 134 -10.83 2.80 3.54
CA LYS A 134 -10.90 1.37 3.83
C LYS A 134 -10.06 0.94 5.03
N GLY A 135 -9.17 1.78 5.54
CA GLY A 135 -8.18 1.43 6.57
C GLY A 135 -7.11 0.43 6.10
N ARG A 136 -7.09 0.08 4.81
CA ARG A 136 -6.14 -0.87 4.21
C ARG A 136 -5.90 -0.57 2.74
N LEU A 137 -4.73 -0.94 2.25
CA LEU A 137 -4.36 -0.81 0.85
C LEU A 137 -4.76 -2.05 0.04
N GLU A 138 -5.19 -1.83 -1.20
CA GLU A 138 -5.30 -2.89 -2.21
C GLU A 138 -3.93 -3.17 -2.83
N SER A 139 -3.55 -4.43 -3.02
CA SER A 139 -2.23 -4.77 -3.54
C SER A 139 -2.01 -4.30 -4.98
N SER A 140 -0.86 -3.70 -5.26
CA SER A 140 -0.34 -3.51 -6.61
C SER A 140 0.45 -4.73 -7.11
N ALA A 141 0.56 -4.87 -8.44
CA ALA A 141 1.35 -5.91 -9.10
C ALA A 141 2.87 -5.67 -9.00
N LEU A 142 3.30 -4.41 -8.86
CA LEU A 142 4.72 -4.05 -8.77
C LEU A 142 5.16 -3.97 -7.31
N THR A 143 6.14 -4.81 -6.95
CA THR A 143 6.64 -4.91 -5.58
C THR A 143 8.11 -4.52 -5.43
N ARG A 144 8.81 -4.20 -6.53
CA ARG A 144 10.23 -3.84 -6.52
C ARG A 144 10.50 -2.72 -7.53
N PRO A 145 11.38 -1.77 -7.20
CA PRO A 145 11.82 -0.75 -8.14
C PRO A 145 12.44 -1.36 -9.39
N VAL A 146 12.19 -0.73 -10.53
CA VAL A 146 12.86 -1.06 -11.80
C VAL A 146 14.15 -0.24 -11.94
N PRO A 147 15.17 -0.78 -12.63
CA PRO A 147 16.37 -0.01 -12.96
C PRO A 147 16.06 1.22 -13.81
N THR A 148 16.79 2.30 -13.56
CA THR A 148 16.68 3.60 -14.28
C THR A 148 18.04 3.98 -14.85
N MET A 149 18.05 4.76 -15.93
CA MET A 149 19.26 5.35 -16.52
C MET A 149 19.82 6.49 -15.67
N ASN A 150 19.00 7.07 -14.80
CA ASN A 150 19.36 8.19 -13.94
C ASN A 150 19.71 9.46 -14.73
N LEU A 151 18.97 9.73 -15.80
CA LEU A 151 19.18 10.91 -16.66
C LEU A 151 19.03 12.23 -15.91
N HIS A 152 18.31 12.24 -14.79
CA HIS A 152 18.22 13.41 -13.90
C HIS A 152 19.59 13.97 -13.46
N TYR A 153 20.66 13.18 -13.41
CA TYR A 153 22.01 13.67 -13.07
C TYR A 153 22.65 14.50 -14.20
N VAL A 154 22.33 14.19 -15.45
CA VAL A 154 22.96 14.81 -16.63
C VAL A 154 22.05 15.85 -17.28
N LEU A 155 20.74 15.75 -17.06
CA LEU A 155 19.76 16.71 -17.56
C LEU A 155 19.57 17.86 -16.56
N PRO A 156 19.72 19.13 -16.97
CA PRO A 156 19.49 20.24 -16.06
C PRO A 156 18.02 20.33 -15.65
N LYS A 157 17.74 20.53 -14.35
CA LYS A 157 16.39 20.83 -13.87
C LYS A 157 16.02 22.26 -14.25
N LYS A 158 15.26 22.41 -15.34
CA LYS A 158 14.76 23.69 -15.81
C LYS A 158 13.28 23.86 -15.46
N MET A 159 12.88 25.09 -15.15
CA MET A 159 11.48 25.47 -15.14
C MET A 159 10.97 25.56 -16.58
N LEU A 160 9.73 25.16 -16.79
CA LEU A 160 9.10 25.26 -18.11
C LEU A 160 8.63 26.69 -18.37
N HIS A 161 8.73 27.12 -19.62
CA HIS A 161 8.24 28.40 -20.12
C HIS A 161 7.39 28.19 -21.39
N SER A 162 6.80 29.26 -21.92
CA SER A 162 5.85 29.15 -23.04
C SER A 162 6.41 28.43 -24.26
N ASP A 163 7.70 28.64 -24.50
CA ASP A 163 8.41 28.13 -25.67
C ASP A 163 9.21 26.86 -25.36
N SER A 164 9.03 26.27 -24.16
CA SER A 164 9.69 25.01 -23.83
C SER A 164 9.26 23.91 -24.78
N ASP A 165 10.26 23.20 -25.28
CA ASP A 165 10.06 22.15 -26.25
C ASP A 165 9.75 20.80 -25.59
N ALA A 166 9.58 19.83 -26.46
CA ALA A 166 9.43 18.42 -26.16
C ALA A 166 10.52 17.87 -25.21
N ARG A 167 11.77 18.19 -25.48
CA ARG A 167 12.94 17.70 -24.75
C ARG A 167 12.99 18.28 -23.34
N GLU A 168 12.72 19.57 -23.20
CA GLU A 168 12.67 20.25 -21.92
C GLU A 168 11.52 19.75 -21.04
N ALA A 169 10.35 19.47 -21.64
CA ALA A 169 9.21 18.90 -20.92
C ALA A 169 9.48 17.48 -20.39
N LEU A 170 10.18 16.63 -21.16
CA LEU A 170 10.60 15.31 -20.68
C LEU A 170 11.64 15.41 -19.57
N ALA A 171 12.66 16.28 -19.74
CA ALA A 171 13.65 16.51 -18.69
C ALA A 171 12.99 16.99 -17.38
N TYR A 172 12.03 17.91 -17.48
CA TYR A 172 11.23 18.34 -16.33
C TYR A 172 10.49 17.18 -15.66
N ALA A 173 9.78 16.36 -16.44
CA ALA A 173 9.05 15.20 -15.91
C ALA A 173 9.97 14.18 -15.23
N ILE A 174 11.14 13.90 -15.82
CA ILE A 174 12.19 13.05 -15.23
C ILE A 174 12.59 13.55 -13.84
N HIS A 175 12.78 14.87 -13.67
CA HIS A 175 13.11 15.47 -12.38
C HIS A 175 11.97 15.37 -11.36
N VAL A 176 10.73 15.52 -11.80
CA VAL A 176 9.55 15.38 -10.94
C VAL A 176 9.39 13.94 -10.47
N GLU A 177 9.50 12.96 -11.38
CA GLU A 177 9.43 11.53 -11.04
C GLU A 177 10.56 11.11 -10.10
N LYS A 178 11.78 11.61 -10.32
CA LYS A 178 12.88 11.38 -9.38
C LYS A 178 12.56 11.90 -7.98
N GLY A 179 11.94 13.08 -7.88
CA GLY A 179 11.47 13.64 -6.62
C GLY A 179 10.41 12.76 -5.94
N ALA A 180 9.51 12.14 -6.70
CA ALA A 180 8.52 11.20 -6.18
C ALA A 180 9.17 9.91 -5.65
N ILE A 181 10.17 9.37 -6.35
CA ILE A 181 10.98 8.24 -5.88
C ILE A 181 11.66 8.57 -4.55
N ASP A 182 12.29 9.74 -4.44
CA ASP A 182 12.95 10.16 -3.20
C ASP A 182 11.96 10.31 -2.04
N PHE A 183 10.80 10.91 -2.32
CA PHE A 183 9.72 11.04 -1.35
C PHE A 183 9.24 9.67 -0.84
N TYR A 184 8.91 8.74 -1.73
CA TYR A 184 8.39 7.43 -1.32
C TYR A 184 9.45 6.53 -0.68
N ASN A 185 10.70 6.63 -1.11
CA ASN A 185 11.80 5.96 -0.43
C ASN A 185 11.97 6.48 1.00
N HIS A 186 11.90 7.80 1.20
CA HIS A 186 11.94 8.40 2.54
C HIS A 186 10.75 7.95 3.39
N MET A 187 9.54 8.01 2.84
CA MET A 187 8.34 7.55 3.55
C MET A 187 8.45 6.07 3.94
N ALA A 188 8.91 5.18 3.05
CA ALA A 188 9.11 3.76 3.36
C ALA A 188 10.09 3.53 4.53
N ASN A 189 11.10 4.38 4.67
CA ASN A 189 12.10 4.25 5.74
C ASN A 189 11.65 4.87 7.08
N GLU A 190 10.76 5.86 7.07
CA GLU A 190 10.37 6.62 8.27
C GLU A 190 9.00 6.24 8.84
N SER A 191 8.12 5.64 8.05
CA SER A 191 6.71 5.48 8.42
C SER A 191 6.40 4.31 9.36
N GLY A 192 7.41 3.56 9.81
CA GLY A 192 7.34 2.62 10.92
C GLY A 192 6.13 1.70 10.90
N GLY A 193 6.22 0.56 10.23
CA GLY A 193 5.20 -0.49 10.30
C GLY A 193 5.05 -1.23 8.98
N ALA A 194 4.91 -2.55 9.05
CA ALA A 194 4.93 -3.43 7.88
C ALA A 194 3.91 -3.04 6.79
N GLN A 195 2.76 -2.47 7.18
CA GLN A 195 1.74 -2.01 6.22
C GLN A 195 2.20 -0.77 5.42
N ASN A 196 2.94 0.15 6.04
CA ASN A 196 3.47 1.33 5.38
C ASN A 196 4.63 0.98 4.45
N ASP A 197 5.50 0.07 4.88
CA ASP A 197 6.64 -0.40 4.09
C ASP A 197 6.18 -1.02 2.77
N VAL A 198 5.13 -1.86 2.83
CA VAL A 198 4.53 -2.47 1.63
C VAL A 198 3.89 -1.41 0.72
N LEU A 199 3.13 -0.48 1.29
CA LEU A 199 2.49 0.61 0.54
C LEU A 199 3.50 1.45 -0.23
N PHE A 200 4.51 1.95 0.47
CA PHE A 200 5.49 2.85 -0.14
C PHE A 200 6.49 2.11 -1.01
N GLY A 201 6.77 0.83 -0.73
CA GLY A 201 7.51 -0.03 -1.64
C GLY A 201 6.82 -0.21 -2.99
N GLN A 202 5.48 -0.35 -2.99
CA GLN A 202 4.69 -0.44 -4.23
C GLN A 202 4.66 0.90 -4.99
N LEU A 203 4.44 2.02 -4.29
CA LEU A 203 4.48 3.36 -4.92
C LEU A 203 5.86 3.66 -5.48
N LEU A 204 6.92 3.39 -4.71
CA LEU A 204 8.30 3.54 -5.17
C LEU A 204 8.57 2.73 -6.44
N ALA A 205 8.06 1.49 -6.51
CA ALA A 205 8.20 0.64 -7.67
C ALA A 205 7.49 1.23 -8.90
N GLU A 206 6.27 1.74 -8.74
CA GLU A 206 5.52 2.39 -9.82
C GLU A 206 6.19 3.67 -10.31
N GLU A 207 6.69 4.52 -9.40
CA GLU A 207 7.39 5.75 -9.81
C GLU A 207 8.73 5.45 -10.50
N SER A 208 9.44 4.39 -10.10
CA SER A 208 10.63 3.96 -10.83
C SER A 208 10.30 3.51 -12.26
N LEU A 209 9.15 2.88 -12.47
CA LEU A 209 8.67 2.49 -13.80
C LEU A 209 8.31 3.73 -14.63
N HIS A 210 7.62 4.71 -14.03
CA HIS A 210 7.34 5.97 -14.71
C HIS A 210 8.63 6.70 -15.11
N LEU A 211 9.61 6.77 -14.21
CA LEU A 211 10.91 7.36 -14.50
C LEU A 211 11.61 6.63 -15.65
N GLN A 212 11.71 5.30 -15.59
CA GLN A 212 12.32 4.51 -16.66
C GLN A 212 11.64 4.76 -18.01
N ILE A 213 10.30 4.73 -18.08
CA ILE A 213 9.56 5.02 -19.32
C ILE A 213 9.86 6.42 -19.85
N LEU A 214 10.02 7.43 -18.98
CA LEU A 214 10.36 8.79 -19.41
C LEU A 214 11.81 8.88 -19.91
N GLU A 215 12.73 8.17 -19.26
CA GLU A 215 14.13 8.11 -19.67
C GLU A 215 14.29 7.38 -21.01
N ASP A 216 13.62 6.25 -21.22
CA ASP A 216 13.60 5.49 -22.48
C ASP A 216 13.10 6.38 -23.64
N LEU A 217 12.04 7.13 -23.41
CA LEU A 217 11.53 8.08 -24.42
C LEU A 217 12.51 9.23 -24.67
N TYR A 218 13.21 9.70 -23.64
CA TYR A 218 14.21 10.74 -23.83
C TYR A 218 15.36 10.23 -24.70
N GLU A 219 15.83 9.01 -24.43
CA GLU A 219 16.86 8.35 -25.21
C GLU A 219 16.43 8.15 -26.66
N GLU A 220 15.27 7.52 -26.89
CA GLU A 220 14.71 7.21 -28.21
C GLU A 220 14.63 8.46 -29.12
N TYR A 221 14.17 9.59 -28.58
CA TYR A 221 13.91 10.79 -29.39
C TYR A 221 15.06 11.81 -29.39
N PHE A 222 15.96 11.82 -28.41
CA PHE A 222 16.96 12.89 -28.26
C PHE A 222 18.39 12.42 -28.01
N LEU A 223 18.63 11.13 -27.80
CA LEU A 223 19.96 10.52 -27.69
C LEU A 223 20.06 9.24 -28.54
N PRO A 224 19.65 9.22 -29.83
CA PRO A 224 19.77 8.01 -30.62
C PRO A 224 21.24 7.61 -30.75
N GLU A 225 21.54 6.33 -30.52
CA GLU A 225 22.85 5.75 -30.79
C GLU A 225 23.17 5.91 -32.29
N ASN A 226 24.28 6.58 -32.62
CA ASN A 226 24.80 6.71 -33.98
C ASN A 226 25.76 5.58 -34.32
#